data_AF-A0A288QWN6-F1
#
_entry.id   AF-A0A288QWN6-F1
#
_cell.length_a   1.000
_cell.length_b   1.000
_cell.length_c   1.000
_cell.angle_alpha   90.00
_cell.angle_beta   90.00
_cell.angle_gamma   90.00
#
_symmetry.space_group_name_H-M   'P 1'
#
loop_
_entity.id
_entity.type
_entity.pdbx_description
1 polymer ?
#
loop_
_entity_poly.entity_id
_entity_poly.type
_entity_poly.pdbx_seq_one_letter_code
_entity_poly.pdbx_strand_id
1 'polypeptide(L)'
;MVMNGVVEGGFANKIAMLGLTFDDVLMVPAPSDVTPNTVSTKTELTPTLTLNIPILSAAMDTVTESRLAIRLAQLGGLGVVHKNMLIEQQAAEVKRVKDAPVDLGLNPNAAVDANGRLLVAGAVGVTNDTLDRVAAMVEAGVDAIVLDSAHGHSAGVLRKVTEVREAFPELNIIAGNIATSAGAAALYDAGADVVKVGIGPGSICTTRVVAGTGVPQVTAIIEAATTAAQYGKTIVADGGIKWSGDIVKAIAAGGNAVMLGSMLAGTDETPGEVLEDSTTGKKFKAYRGMGSIAAMENGSKDRYFQGEVKEVNKMVPEGIEARTEYKGTLADVVFQLIGGLRSGMGYTGSASIKDLVEKGQFIQITNAGLIESHPHDVEITVAAPNYK
;
A
#
# COMPACT_ATOMS: atom_id res chain seq x y z
N MET A 1 -10.22 -2.90 -31.27
CA MET A 1 -11.41 -3.72 -31.58
C MET A 1 -11.81 -4.42 -30.29
N VAL A 2 -12.71 -3.82 -29.51
CA VAL A 2 -13.21 -4.43 -28.26
C VAL A 2 -14.39 -5.30 -28.67
N MET A 3 -14.24 -6.62 -28.55
CA MET A 3 -15.37 -7.53 -28.72
C MET A 3 -16.29 -7.39 -27.51
N ASN A 4 -17.26 -6.47 -27.61
CA ASN A 4 -18.46 -6.52 -26.79
C ASN A 4 -19.40 -7.57 -27.39
N GLY A 5 -19.28 -8.79 -26.89
CA GLY A 5 -20.29 -9.83 -27.04
C GLY A 5 -20.97 -10.05 -25.70
N VAL A 6 -21.90 -9.17 -25.32
CA VAL A 6 -22.77 -9.42 -24.16
C VAL A 6 -23.80 -10.44 -24.60
N VAL A 7 -23.65 -11.68 -24.16
CA VAL A 7 -24.73 -12.67 -24.22
C VAL A 7 -25.54 -12.47 -22.93
N GLU A 8 -26.78 -12.01 -23.05
CA GLU A 8 -27.67 -11.89 -21.90
C GLU A 8 -28.10 -13.28 -21.40
N GLY A 9 -27.80 -13.58 -20.14
CA GLY A 9 -28.20 -14.81 -19.46
C GLY A 9 -27.35 -15.10 -18.23
N GLY A 10 -27.94 -15.68 -17.17
CA GLY A 10 -27.35 -15.82 -15.82
C GLY A 10 -26.03 -16.61 -15.68
N PHE A 11 -25.46 -17.11 -16.78
CA PHE A 11 -24.14 -17.76 -16.83
C PHE A 11 -23.14 -17.07 -17.77
N ALA A 12 -23.60 -16.25 -18.71
CA ALA A 12 -22.76 -15.64 -19.74
C ALA A 12 -21.85 -14.52 -19.19
N ASN A 13 -22.21 -13.92 -18.05
CA ASN A 13 -21.41 -12.88 -17.37
C ASN A 13 -20.61 -13.43 -16.17
N LYS A 14 -20.39 -14.75 -16.08
CA LYS A 14 -19.66 -15.35 -14.94
C LYS A 14 -18.14 -15.16 -15.03
N ILE A 15 -17.61 -15.08 -16.24
CA ILE A 15 -16.21 -14.74 -16.47
C ILE A 15 -16.18 -13.24 -16.76
N ALA A 16 -15.65 -12.48 -15.80
CA ALA A 16 -15.42 -11.05 -15.97
C ALA A 16 -14.39 -10.79 -17.08
N MET A 17 -14.11 -9.51 -17.35
CA MET A 17 -13.04 -9.13 -18.27
C MET A 17 -11.69 -9.74 -17.86
N LEU A 18 -10.81 -9.92 -18.85
CA LEU A 18 -9.43 -10.33 -18.61
C LEU A 18 -8.74 -9.33 -17.68
N GLY A 19 -8.22 -9.81 -16.55
CA GLY A 19 -7.45 -9.00 -15.61
C GLY A 19 -5.96 -8.99 -15.93
N LEU A 20 -5.31 -7.85 -15.74
CA LEU A 20 -3.88 -7.62 -15.94
C LEU A 20 -3.20 -7.18 -14.63
N THR A 21 -1.95 -7.57 -14.46
CA THR A 21 -1.08 -7.14 -13.37
C THR A 21 0.16 -6.41 -13.92
N PHE A 22 1.06 -5.99 -13.03
CA PHE A 22 2.20 -5.14 -13.39
C PHE A 22 3.10 -5.75 -14.47
N ASP A 23 3.30 -7.06 -14.46
CA ASP A 23 4.19 -7.77 -15.40
C ASP A 23 3.54 -8.00 -16.78
N ASP A 24 2.23 -7.74 -16.93
CA ASP A 24 1.52 -7.87 -18.20
C ASP A 24 1.58 -6.59 -19.05
N VAL A 25 2.10 -5.48 -18.50
CA VAL A 25 2.06 -4.17 -19.14
C VAL A 25 3.38 -3.39 -18.99
N LEU A 26 3.67 -2.53 -19.96
CA LEU A 26 4.73 -1.53 -19.92
C LEU A 26 4.16 -0.12 -20.15
N MET A 27 4.85 0.89 -19.64
CA MET A 27 4.54 2.29 -19.95
C MET A 27 4.99 2.61 -21.38
N VAL A 28 4.11 3.27 -22.16
CA VAL A 28 4.47 3.81 -23.47
C VAL A 28 5.19 5.15 -23.28
N PRO A 29 6.41 5.33 -23.79
CA PRO A 29 7.08 6.63 -23.76
C PRO A 29 6.29 7.69 -24.55
N ALA A 30 6.36 8.94 -24.09
CA ALA A 30 5.67 10.07 -24.70
C ALA A 30 6.61 11.28 -24.84
N PRO A 31 6.25 12.29 -25.68
CA PRO A 31 6.99 13.55 -25.73
C PRO A 31 7.15 14.14 -24.34
N SER A 32 8.36 14.59 -24.00
CA SER A 32 8.71 15.04 -22.65
C SER A 32 9.54 16.31 -22.70
N ASP A 33 9.04 17.34 -22.03
CA ASP A 33 9.73 18.62 -21.81
C ASP A 33 10.22 18.74 -20.35
N VAL A 34 10.22 17.64 -19.60
CA VAL A 34 10.64 17.58 -18.19
C VAL A 34 11.80 16.61 -18.01
N THR A 35 12.65 16.88 -17.02
CA THR A 35 13.69 15.94 -16.59
C THR A 35 13.26 15.26 -15.28
N PRO A 36 13.76 14.06 -14.96
CA PRO A 36 13.47 13.38 -13.69
C PRO A 36 13.70 14.24 -12.43
N ASN A 37 14.65 15.18 -12.48
CA ASN A 37 14.93 16.06 -11.35
C ASN A 37 13.91 17.20 -11.20
N THR A 38 13.22 17.58 -12.28
CA THR A 38 12.26 18.70 -12.30
C THR A 38 10.82 18.29 -12.06
N VAL A 39 10.50 16.99 -12.10
CA VAL A 39 9.12 16.51 -11.82
C VAL A 39 8.79 16.56 -10.32
N SER A 40 7.50 16.74 -10.02
CA SER A 40 6.98 16.71 -8.65
C SER A 40 6.35 15.35 -8.34
N THR A 41 6.83 14.70 -7.28
CA THR A 41 6.24 13.47 -6.74
C THR A 41 5.21 13.73 -5.65
N LYS A 42 4.88 14.99 -5.38
CA LYS A 42 3.88 15.38 -4.40
C LYS A 42 2.50 14.84 -4.81
N THR A 43 1.77 14.31 -3.84
CA THR A 43 0.41 13.79 -4.03
C THR A 43 -0.49 14.25 -2.89
N GLU A 44 -1.74 14.55 -3.20
CA GLU A 44 -2.77 14.93 -2.24
C GLU A 44 -3.75 13.76 -2.16
N LEU A 45 -3.91 13.16 -0.97
CA LEU A 45 -4.89 12.10 -0.74
C LEU A 45 -6.23 12.68 -0.29
N THR A 46 -6.16 13.70 0.57
CA THR A 46 -7.30 14.52 1.01
C THR A 46 -6.82 15.97 1.16
N PRO A 47 -7.72 16.96 1.31
CA PRO A 47 -7.33 18.35 1.51
C PRO A 47 -6.41 18.59 2.73
N THR A 48 -6.42 17.69 3.72
CA THR A 48 -5.61 17.78 4.94
C THR A 48 -4.49 16.74 4.99
N LEU A 49 -4.41 15.83 4.01
CA LEU A 49 -3.42 14.75 3.96
C LEU A 49 -2.65 14.79 2.64
N THR A 50 -1.54 15.52 2.65
CA THR A 50 -0.64 15.69 1.50
C THR A 50 0.72 15.06 1.77
N LEU A 51 1.23 14.29 0.81
CA LEU A 51 2.53 13.64 0.87
C LEU A 51 3.48 14.24 -0.17
N ASN A 52 4.78 14.31 0.15
CA ASN A 52 5.80 14.79 -0.79
C ASN A 52 6.35 13.65 -1.69
N ILE A 53 6.14 12.40 -1.28
CA ILE A 53 6.30 11.20 -2.11
C ILE A 53 5.07 10.29 -1.97
N PRO A 54 4.67 9.56 -3.02
CA PRO A 54 3.41 8.82 -3.04
C PRO A 54 3.56 7.42 -2.40
N ILE A 55 4.19 7.34 -1.23
CA ILE A 55 4.51 6.07 -0.55
C ILE A 55 3.91 6.03 0.85
N LEU A 56 3.12 4.98 1.09
CA LEU A 56 2.69 4.54 2.40
C LEU A 56 3.43 3.26 2.78
N SER A 57 3.77 3.08 4.06
CA SER A 57 4.21 1.77 4.55
C SER A 57 3.02 0.88 4.93
N ALA A 58 3.17 -0.42 4.72
CA ALA A 58 2.12 -1.38 5.06
C ALA A 58 1.92 -1.50 6.58
N ALA A 59 0.66 -1.61 7.00
CA ALA A 59 0.26 -1.77 8.39
C ALA A 59 0.50 -3.21 8.89
N MET A 60 1.78 -3.57 9.05
CA MET A 60 2.23 -4.91 9.40
C MET A 60 3.24 -4.87 10.53
N ASP A 61 3.19 -5.86 11.41
CA ASP A 61 4.06 -5.95 12.61
C ASP A 61 5.54 -6.23 12.33
N THR A 62 5.87 -6.54 11.08
CA THR A 62 7.25 -6.67 10.59
C THR A 62 7.65 -5.53 9.66
N VAL A 63 6.82 -4.48 9.57
CA VAL A 63 7.08 -3.31 8.71
C VAL A 63 6.99 -2.01 9.51
N THR A 64 5.86 -1.69 10.13
CA THR A 64 5.61 -0.29 10.57
C THR A 64 5.25 -0.15 12.04
N GLU A 65 6.23 0.32 12.81
CA GLU A 65 6.06 0.98 14.11
C GLU A 65 6.59 2.43 14.02
N SER A 66 6.66 3.16 15.14
CA SER A 66 7.07 4.58 15.15
C SER A 66 8.42 4.83 14.48
N ARG A 67 9.41 3.95 14.62
CA ARG A 67 10.74 4.14 14.01
C ARG A 67 10.68 4.26 12.49
N LEU A 68 9.98 3.33 11.82
CA LEU A 68 9.78 3.40 10.38
C LEU A 68 8.85 4.56 10.01
N ALA A 69 7.77 4.79 10.76
CA ALA A 69 6.83 5.87 10.46
C ALA A 69 7.49 7.25 10.52
N ILE A 70 8.31 7.52 11.54
CA ILE A 70 9.12 8.74 11.66
C ILE A 70 10.02 8.90 10.44
N ARG A 71 10.79 7.85 10.09
CA ARG A 71 11.75 7.97 9.01
C ARG A 71 11.07 8.14 7.65
N LEU A 72 9.98 7.44 7.40
CA LEU A 72 9.21 7.57 6.16
C LEU A 72 8.57 8.97 6.04
N ALA A 73 8.00 9.49 7.13
CA ALA A 73 7.43 10.84 7.16
C ALA A 73 8.51 11.91 6.92
N GLN A 74 9.70 11.78 7.51
CA GLN A 74 10.85 12.65 7.22
C GLN A 74 11.26 12.62 5.73
N LEU A 75 11.12 11.47 5.07
CA LEU A 75 11.41 11.33 3.64
C LEU A 75 10.24 11.81 2.75
N GLY A 76 9.09 12.12 3.35
CA GLY A 76 7.93 12.69 2.67
C GLY A 76 6.75 11.74 2.43
N GLY A 77 6.82 10.52 2.93
CA GLY A 77 5.74 9.52 2.84
C GLY A 77 4.87 9.49 4.09
N LEU A 78 4.14 8.38 4.29
CA LEU A 78 3.28 8.18 5.45
C LEU A 78 3.43 6.77 6.03
N GLY A 79 3.76 6.69 7.32
CA GLY A 79 3.78 5.42 8.04
C GLY A 79 2.39 5.03 8.57
N VAL A 80 1.96 3.79 8.36
CA VAL A 80 0.74 3.24 8.98
C VAL A 80 1.09 2.27 10.11
N VAL A 81 0.96 2.70 11.37
CA VAL A 81 1.23 1.86 12.55
C VAL A 81 0.25 0.68 12.58
N HIS A 82 0.77 -0.55 12.68
CA HIS A 82 -0.06 -1.75 12.71
C HIS A 82 -0.92 -1.84 13.98
N LYS A 83 -1.99 -2.66 13.92
CA LYS A 83 -2.95 -2.83 15.03
C LYS A 83 -2.70 -4.05 15.93
N ASN A 84 -1.65 -4.83 15.63
CA ASN A 84 -1.29 -6.07 16.35
C ASN A 84 -0.63 -5.78 17.71
N MET A 85 -1.29 -4.95 18.53
CA MET A 85 -0.85 -4.47 19.83
C MET A 85 -2.04 -3.87 20.60
N LEU A 86 -1.87 -3.57 21.89
CA LEU A 86 -2.90 -2.94 22.71
C LEU A 86 -3.20 -1.51 22.22
N ILE A 87 -4.37 -0.97 22.60
CA ILE A 87 -4.81 0.37 22.20
C ILE A 87 -3.82 1.43 22.67
N GLU A 88 -3.41 1.34 23.93
CA GLU A 88 -2.49 2.27 24.57
C GLU A 88 -1.10 2.22 23.95
N GLN A 89 -0.67 1.02 23.53
CA GLN A 89 0.61 0.83 22.84
C GLN A 89 0.57 1.47 21.46
N GLN A 90 -0.51 1.27 20.71
CA GLN A 90 -0.65 1.88 19.38
C GLN A 90 -0.73 3.41 19.45
N ALA A 91 -1.49 3.94 20.41
CA ALA A 91 -1.54 5.37 20.67
C ALA A 91 -0.16 5.93 21.08
N ALA A 92 0.62 5.16 21.86
CA ALA A 92 1.98 5.53 22.20
C ALA A 92 2.92 5.54 20.98
N GLU A 93 2.81 4.58 20.06
CA GLU A 93 3.54 4.61 18.78
C GLU A 93 3.20 5.87 17.98
N VAL A 94 1.91 6.19 17.80
CA VAL A 94 1.45 7.42 17.15
C VAL A 94 2.04 8.65 17.83
N LYS A 95 1.93 8.73 19.16
CA LYS A 95 2.45 9.84 19.95
C LYS A 95 3.95 10.02 19.76
N ARG A 96 4.75 8.93 19.73
CA ARG A 96 6.19 9.01 19.44
C ARG A 96 6.48 9.62 18.07
N VAL A 97 5.65 9.35 17.05
CA VAL A 97 5.81 10.00 15.73
C VAL A 97 5.48 11.48 15.82
N LYS A 98 4.38 11.85 16.49
CA LYS A 98 3.97 13.27 16.62
C LYS A 98 4.91 14.11 17.48
N ASP A 99 5.57 13.50 18.46
CA ASP A 99 6.55 14.14 19.33
C ASP A 99 7.97 14.15 18.72
N ALA A 100 8.20 13.46 17.60
CA ALA A 100 9.51 13.42 16.94
C ALA A 100 9.89 14.81 16.38
N PRO A 101 11.16 15.22 16.52
CA PRO A 101 11.60 16.52 16.02
C PRO A 101 11.55 16.58 14.49
N VAL A 102 11.10 17.72 13.98
CA VAL A 102 11.10 18.03 12.55
C VAL A 102 12.19 19.05 12.28
N ASP A 103 13.15 18.64 11.46
CA ASP A 103 14.19 19.51 10.91
C ASP A 103 14.08 19.51 9.38
N LEU A 104 13.49 20.58 8.84
CA LEU A 104 13.30 20.76 7.39
C LEU A 104 14.61 21.13 6.67
N GLY A 105 15.65 21.54 7.39
CA GLY A 105 16.98 21.73 6.82
C GLY A 105 17.65 20.39 6.49
N LEU A 106 17.50 19.42 7.39
CA LEU A 106 17.98 18.05 7.17
C LEU A 106 17.04 17.21 6.29
N ASN A 107 15.72 17.40 6.43
CA ASN A 107 14.70 16.64 5.73
C ASN A 107 13.72 17.59 5.01
N PRO A 108 14.14 18.26 3.92
CA PRO A 108 13.32 19.26 3.23
C PRO A 108 12.04 18.70 2.61
N ASN A 109 11.98 17.38 2.40
CA ASN A 109 10.81 16.69 1.87
C ASN A 109 9.89 16.14 2.97
N ALA A 110 10.12 16.42 4.26
CA ALA A 110 9.31 15.85 5.33
C ALA A 110 7.82 16.17 5.14
N ALA A 111 6.97 15.14 5.29
CA ALA A 111 5.53 15.28 5.26
C ALA A 111 5.03 15.59 6.68
N VAL A 112 4.40 16.76 6.83
CA VAL A 112 3.99 17.31 8.12
C VAL A 112 2.52 17.75 8.10
N ASP A 113 1.90 17.75 9.27
CA ASP A 113 0.57 18.27 9.51
C ASP A 113 0.56 19.82 9.54
N ALA A 114 -0.63 20.41 9.71
CA ALA A 114 -0.80 21.86 9.80
C ALA A 114 -0.06 22.52 10.98
N ASN A 115 0.35 21.73 11.98
CA ASN A 115 1.12 22.19 13.14
C ASN A 115 2.63 21.93 12.97
N GLY A 116 3.08 21.46 11.80
CA GLY A 116 4.48 21.18 11.53
C GLY A 116 5.02 19.88 12.15
N ARG A 117 4.14 18.97 12.62
CA ARG A 117 4.54 17.66 13.17
C ARG A 117 4.48 16.60 12.08
N LEU A 118 5.34 15.57 12.14
CA LEU A 118 5.34 14.49 11.15
C LEU A 118 3.96 13.83 11.01
N LEU A 119 3.59 13.49 9.77
CA LEU A 119 2.36 12.75 9.49
C LEU A 119 2.46 11.29 9.94
N VAL A 120 1.38 10.75 10.48
CA VAL A 120 1.25 9.34 10.86
C VAL A 120 -0.19 8.86 10.72
N ALA A 121 -0.34 7.60 10.30
CA ALA A 121 -1.62 6.90 10.31
C ALA A 121 -1.58 5.67 11.22
N GLY A 122 -2.75 5.22 11.66
CA GLY A 122 -2.90 4.01 12.47
C GLY A 122 -3.94 3.06 11.90
N ALA A 123 -3.64 1.77 11.83
CA ALA A 123 -4.59 0.77 11.37
C ALA A 123 -5.61 0.40 12.46
N VAL A 124 -6.84 0.11 12.06
CA VAL A 124 -7.90 -0.40 12.93
C VAL A 124 -8.67 -1.54 12.25
N GLY A 125 -9.29 -2.40 13.05
CA GLY A 125 -10.09 -3.53 12.59
C GLY A 125 -11.59 -3.23 12.58
N VAL A 126 -12.39 -4.30 12.56
CA VAL A 126 -13.86 -4.24 12.72
C VAL A 126 -14.23 -4.99 13.98
N THR A 127 -14.04 -4.33 15.11
CA THR A 127 -14.24 -4.88 16.46
C THR A 127 -15.09 -3.93 17.30
N ASN A 128 -15.52 -4.39 18.47
CA ASN A 128 -16.33 -3.56 19.38
C ASN A 128 -15.53 -2.38 19.95
N ASP A 129 -14.24 -2.56 20.19
CA ASP A 129 -13.30 -1.56 20.73
C ASP A 129 -12.69 -0.64 19.65
N THR A 130 -13.16 -0.72 18.39
CA THR A 130 -12.60 0.09 17.30
C THR A 130 -12.72 1.58 17.56
N LEU A 131 -13.85 2.06 18.11
CA LEU A 131 -14.03 3.49 18.41
C LEU A 131 -13.11 3.95 19.54
N ASP A 132 -12.91 3.12 20.57
CA ASP A 132 -11.97 3.41 21.66
C ASP A 132 -10.54 3.52 21.14
N ARG A 133 -10.16 2.61 20.23
CA ARG A 133 -8.85 2.62 19.57
C ARG A 133 -8.64 3.87 18.71
N VAL A 134 -9.66 4.28 17.94
CA VAL A 134 -9.61 5.52 17.16
C VAL A 134 -9.52 6.72 18.09
N ALA A 135 -10.33 6.79 19.15
CA ALA A 135 -10.33 7.88 20.12
C ALA A 135 -8.93 8.09 20.74
N ALA A 136 -8.29 7.02 21.20
CA ALA A 136 -6.95 7.08 21.78
C ALA A 136 -5.89 7.56 20.77
N MET A 137 -5.98 7.16 19.50
CA MET A 137 -5.06 7.63 18.47
C MET A 137 -5.33 9.08 18.06
N VAL A 138 -6.59 9.52 18.03
CA VAL A 138 -6.97 10.92 17.80
C VAL A 138 -6.44 11.80 18.92
N GLU A 139 -6.56 11.38 20.18
CA GLU A 139 -5.94 12.06 21.32
C GLU A 139 -4.41 12.14 21.19
N ALA A 140 -3.78 11.08 20.70
CA ALA A 140 -2.35 11.07 20.39
C ALA A 140 -1.95 11.94 19.17
N GLY A 141 -2.93 12.40 18.38
CA GLY A 141 -2.73 13.28 17.23
C GLY A 141 -2.52 12.58 15.89
N VAL A 142 -3.12 11.39 15.68
CA VAL A 142 -3.10 10.69 14.39
C VAL A 142 -3.69 11.53 13.26
N ASP A 143 -3.11 11.48 12.07
CA ASP A 143 -3.54 12.29 10.92
C ASP A 143 -4.54 11.55 10.01
N ALA A 144 -4.53 10.21 10.05
CA ALA A 144 -5.48 9.36 9.36
C ALA A 144 -5.63 8.00 10.04
N ILE A 145 -6.79 7.37 9.90
CA ILE A 145 -6.97 5.95 10.27
C ILE A 145 -7.09 5.08 9.01
N VAL A 146 -6.61 3.84 9.13
CA VAL A 146 -6.71 2.83 8.08
C VAL A 146 -7.60 1.68 8.57
N LEU A 147 -8.86 1.66 8.12
CA LEU A 147 -9.79 0.57 8.38
C LEU A 147 -9.42 -0.60 7.46
N ASP A 148 -8.69 -1.58 8.01
CA ASP A 148 -7.99 -2.61 7.23
C ASP A 148 -8.61 -4.00 7.45
N SER A 149 -9.34 -4.47 6.45
CA SER A 149 -9.97 -5.78 6.40
C SER A 149 -9.54 -6.54 5.13
N ALA A 150 -9.51 -7.87 5.20
CA ALA A 150 -9.31 -8.71 4.02
C ALA A 150 -10.45 -8.52 2.98
N HIS A 151 -11.64 -8.10 3.40
CA HIS A 151 -12.76 -7.81 2.50
C HIS A 151 -13.54 -6.56 2.94
N GLY A 152 -13.10 -5.41 2.44
CA GLY A 152 -13.68 -4.10 2.76
C GLY A 152 -15.11 -3.89 2.26
N HIS A 153 -15.51 -4.60 1.20
CA HIS A 153 -16.88 -4.57 0.67
C HIS A 153 -17.79 -5.54 1.42
N SER A 154 -17.83 -5.42 2.75
CA SER A 154 -18.67 -6.24 3.63
C SER A 154 -19.51 -5.37 4.56
N ALA A 155 -20.74 -5.80 4.87
CA ALA A 155 -21.66 -4.99 5.65
C ALA A 155 -21.11 -4.58 7.02
N GLY A 156 -20.29 -5.41 7.66
CA GLY A 156 -19.61 -5.09 8.92
C GLY A 156 -18.59 -3.96 8.78
N VAL A 157 -17.76 -4.00 7.72
CA VAL A 157 -16.80 -2.94 7.43
C VAL A 157 -17.52 -1.64 7.10
N LEU A 158 -18.51 -1.67 6.21
CA LEU A 158 -19.26 -0.48 5.79
C LEU A 158 -19.91 0.22 6.99
N ARG A 159 -20.59 -0.52 7.87
CA ARG A 159 -21.16 0.04 9.11
C ARG A 159 -20.08 0.66 9.99
N LYS A 160 -18.93 0.00 10.15
CA LYS A 160 -17.86 0.52 10.99
C LYS A 160 -17.22 1.79 10.41
N VAL A 161 -17.08 1.89 9.09
CA VAL A 161 -16.65 3.14 8.42
C VAL A 161 -17.62 4.28 8.75
N THR A 162 -18.94 4.03 8.64
CA THR A 162 -19.97 5.02 8.96
C THR A 162 -19.93 5.43 10.43
N GLU A 163 -19.85 4.48 11.37
CA GLU A 163 -19.73 4.76 12.81
C GLU A 163 -18.49 5.61 13.14
N VAL A 164 -17.34 5.33 12.52
CA VAL A 164 -16.12 6.13 12.73
C VAL A 164 -16.27 7.53 12.14
N ARG A 165 -16.85 7.67 10.94
CA ARG A 165 -17.13 8.99 10.35
C ARG A 165 -18.07 9.83 11.22
N GLU A 166 -19.13 9.22 11.76
CA GLU A 166 -20.07 9.90 12.65
C GLU A 166 -19.41 10.36 13.96
N ALA A 167 -18.55 9.53 14.55
CA ALA A 167 -17.83 9.86 15.78
C ALA A 167 -16.68 10.87 15.57
N PHE A 168 -16.04 10.85 14.39
CA PHE A 168 -14.88 11.68 14.06
C PHE A 168 -15.03 12.35 12.68
N PRO A 169 -15.89 13.39 12.55
CA PRO A 169 -16.29 13.95 11.26
C PRO A 169 -15.16 14.50 10.39
N GLU A 170 -14.09 15.01 11.02
CA GLU A 170 -12.96 15.65 10.33
C GLU A 170 -11.75 14.72 10.13
N LEU A 171 -11.79 13.50 10.68
CA LEU A 171 -10.66 12.57 10.60
C LEU A 171 -10.55 11.99 9.20
N ASN A 172 -9.33 11.90 8.66
CA ASN A 172 -9.10 11.22 7.39
C ASN A 172 -9.30 9.72 7.56
N ILE A 173 -10.18 9.12 6.76
CA ILE A 173 -10.49 7.69 6.78
C ILE A 173 -10.02 7.05 5.48
N ILE A 174 -9.01 6.18 5.59
CA ILE A 174 -8.60 5.26 4.52
C ILE A 174 -9.27 3.92 4.82
N ALA A 175 -10.01 3.34 3.87
CA ALA A 175 -10.71 2.08 4.09
C ALA A 175 -10.45 1.05 2.98
N GLY A 176 -10.33 -0.22 3.36
CA GLY A 176 -10.11 -1.30 2.41
C GLY A 176 -10.00 -2.69 3.05
N ASN A 177 -9.59 -3.71 2.31
CA ASN A 177 -9.24 -3.66 0.89
C ASN A 177 -10.44 -3.99 -0.01
N ILE A 178 -10.45 -3.39 -1.20
CA ILE A 178 -11.36 -3.74 -2.29
C ILE A 178 -10.57 -4.03 -3.57
N ALA A 179 -11.24 -4.54 -4.59
CA ALA A 179 -10.65 -4.76 -5.90
C ALA A 179 -11.64 -4.52 -7.05
N THR A 180 -12.76 -3.84 -6.78
CA THR A 180 -13.85 -3.62 -7.74
C THR A 180 -14.43 -2.22 -7.59
N SER A 181 -14.97 -1.69 -8.69
CA SER A 181 -15.69 -0.41 -8.73
C SER A 181 -16.81 -0.34 -7.68
N ALA A 182 -17.63 -1.39 -7.58
CA ALA A 182 -18.72 -1.45 -6.59
C ALA A 182 -18.22 -1.39 -5.14
N GLY A 183 -17.09 -2.05 -4.83
CA GLY A 183 -16.50 -1.98 -3.51
C GLY A 183 -15.95 -0.60 -3.17
N ALA A 184 -15.37 0.10 -4.16
CA ALA A 184 -14.91 1.48 -3.99
C ALA A 184 -16.10 2.42 -3.71
N ALA A 185 -17.15 2.37 -4.53
CA ALA A 185 -18.36 3.18 -4.34
C ALA A 185 -18.97 2.96 -2.95
N ALA A 186 -19.15 1.70 -2.54
CA ALA A 186 -19.71 1.37 -1.23
C ALA A 186 -18.91 1.96 -0.06
N LEU A 187 -17.56 1.96 -0.14
CA LEU A 187 -16.72 2.54 0.91
C LEU A 187 -16.79 4.08 0.92
N TYR A 188 -16.84 4.72 -0.26
CA TYR A 188 -17.01 6.17 -0.33
C TYR A 188 -18.38 6.61 0.19
N ASP A 189 -19.45 5.88 -0.16
CA ASP A 189 -20.81 6.11 0.36
C ASP A 189 -20.86 5.94 1.88
N ALA A 190 -20.11 4.98 2.42
CA ALA A 190 -20.02 4.75 3.87
C ALA A 190 -19.26 5.85 4.63
N GLY A 191 -18.48 6.71 3.94
CA GLY A 191 -17.77 7.84 4.54
C GLY A 191 -16.25 7.79 4.48
N ALA A 192 -15.66 6.84 3.75
CA ALA A 192 -14.20 6.82 3.52
C ALA A 192 -13.77 8.02 2.64
N ASP A 193 -12.60 8.59 2.92
CA ASP A 193 -12.00 9.65 2.07
C ASP A 193 -11.12 9.05 0.99
N VAL A 194 -10.45 7.95 1.32
CA VAL A 194 -9.50 7.24 0.46
C VAL A 194 -9.81 5.75 0.49
N VAL A 195 -9.78 5.09 -0.66
CA VAL A 195 -9.98 3.64 -0.76
C VAL A 195 -8.66 2.92 -0.99
N LYS A 196 -8.41 1.85 -0.23
CA LYS A 196 -7.22 0.98 -0.36
C LYS A 196 -7.54 -0.22 -1.24
N VAL A 197 -6.75 -0.41 -2.30
CA VAL A 197 -7.05 -1.31 -3.42
C VAL A 197 -6.05 -2.45 -3.48
N GLY A 198 -6.53 -3.69 -3.35
CA GLY A 198 -5.73 -4.89 -3.57
C GLY A 198 -6.23 -6.10 -2.78
N ILE A 199 -6.68 -7.13 -3.49
CA ILE A 199 -7.08 -8.42 -2.90
C ILE A 199 -6.14 -9.52 -3.39
N GLY A 200 -5.29 -9.96 -2.47
CA GLY A 200 -4.29 -11.01 -2.69
C GLY A 200 -3.05 -10.72 -3.56
N PRO A 201 -2.67 -9.48 -3.92
CA PRO A 201 -1.45 -9.25 -4.71
C PRO A 201 -0.16 -9.28 -3.85
N GLY A 202 -0.27 -9.24 -2.52
CA GLY A 202 0.88 -9.15 -1.62
C GLY A 202 1.81 -10.36 -1.73
N SER A 203 3.13 -10.13 -1.64
CA SER A 203 4.17 -11.16 -1.87
C SER A 203 4.14 -12.35 -0.91
N ILE A 204 3.45 -12.19 0.22
CA ILE A 204 3.32 -13.16 1.31
C ILE A 204 1.86 -13.56 1.55
N CYS A 205 0.96 -13.10 0.68
CA CYS A 205 -0.47 -13.37 0.79
C CYS A 205 -0.81 -14.62 0.00
N THR A 206 -1.66 -15.46 0.56
CA THR A 206 -2.14 -16.71 -0.07
C THR A 206 -3.64 -16.68 -0.35
N THR A 207 -4.34 -15.57 -0.10
CA THR A 207 -5.79 -15.38 -0.32
C THR A 207 -6.27 -15.91 -1.67
N ARG A 208 -5.58 -15.59 -2.77
CA ARG A 208 -6.00 -16.04 -4.12
C ARG A 208 -5.95 -17.57 -4.27
N VAL A 209 -4.98 -18.21 -3.62
CA VAL A 209 -4.79 -19.66 -3.70
C VAL A 209 -5.74 -20.38 -2.75
N VAL A 210 -5.88 -19.86 -1.53
CA VAL A 210 -6.66 -20.50 -0.45
C VAL A 210 -8.16 -20.27 -0.63
N ALA A 211 -8.57 -19.04 -0.94
CA ALA A 211 -9.98 -18.64 -1.06
C ALA A 211 -10.45 -18.52 -2.51
N GLY A 212 -9.56 -18.69 -3.51
CA GLY A 212 -9.92 -18.55 -4.93
C GLY A 212 -10.35 -17.14 -5.35
N THR A 213 -10.07 -16.12 -4.53
CA THR A 213 -10.64 -14.78 -4.68
C THR A 213 -9.56 -13.72 -4.86
N GLY A 214 -9.74 -12.84 -5.85
CA GLY A 214 -8.90 -11.67 -6.08
C GLY A 214 -9.03 -11.14 -7.51
N VAL A 215 -8.45 -9.98 -7.77
CA VAL A 215 -8.38 -9.37 -9.11
C VAL A 215 -6.92 -8.97 -9.39
N PRO A 216 -6.36 -9.25 -10.57
CA PRO A 216 -5.05 -8.74 -10.98
C PRO A 216 -4.90 -7.23 -10.75
N GLN A 217 -3.74 -6.82 -10.21
CA GLN A 217 -3.65 -5.56 -9.46
C GLN A 217 -3.81 -4.32 -10.33
N VAL A 218 -3.29 -4.31 -11.55
CA VAL A 218 -3.44 -3.15 -12.47
C VAL A 218 -4.91 -2.95 -12.82
N THR A 219 -5.63 -4.02 -13.14
CA THR A 219 -7.09 -3.95 -13.39
C THR A 219 -7.85 -3.48 -12.16
N ALA A 220 -7.52 -3.99 -10.97
CA ALA A 220 -8.17 -3.56 -9.72
C ALA A 220 -7.99 -2.05 -9.46
N ILE A 221 -6.79 -1.52 -9.73
CA ILE A 221 -6.47 -0.09 -9.58
C ILE A 221 -7.30 0.73 -10.57
N ILE A 222 -7.34 0.35 -11.85
CA ILE A 222 -8.08 1.08 -12.90
C ILE A 222 -9.58 1.15 -12.57
N GLU A 223 -10.18 0.03 -12.16
CA GLU A 223 -11.59 -0.04 -11.76
C GLU A 223 -11.88 0.90 -10.58
N ALA A 224 -11.08 0.81 -9.51
CA ALA A 224 -11.25 1.64 -8.34
C ALA A 224 -11.01 3.14 -8.64
N ALA A 225 -10.00 3.47 -9.44
CA ALA A 225 -9.67 4.84 -9.83
C ALA A 225 -10.78 5.48 -10.69
N THR A 226 -11.39 4.70 -11.58
CA THR A 226 -12.54 5.15 -12.39
C THR A 226 -13.69 5.57 -11.49
N THR A 227 -13.97 4.80 -10.44
CA THR A 227 -14.99 5.15 -9.45
C THR A 227 -14.57 6.34 -8.60
N ALA A 228 -13.32 6.37 -8.13
CA ALA A 228 -12.78 7.45 -7.32
C ALA A 228 -12.90 8.82 -8.02
N ALA A 229 -12.63 8.87 -9.32
CA ALA A 229 -12.78 10.06 -10.14
C ALA A 229 -14.23 10.59 -10.17
N GLN A 230 -15.23 9.69 -10.19
CA GLN A 230 -16.65 10.07 -10.14
C GLN A 230 -17.04 10.70 -8.79
N TYR A 231 -16.38 10.26 -7.71
CA TYR A 231 -16.57 10.79 -6.36
C TYR A 231 -15.69 12.01 -6.05
N GLY A 232 -14.73 12.35 -6.91
CA GLY A 232 -13.71 13.36 -6.63
C GLY A 232 -12.78 12.97 -5.46
N LYS A 233 -12.54 11.67 -5.28
CA LYS A 233 -11.74 11.09 -4.18
C LYS A 233 -10.53 10.32 -4.71
N THR A 234 -9.70 9.80 -3.81
CA THR A 234 -8.41 9.18 -4.14
C THR A 234 -8.33 7.72 -3.73
N ILE A 235 -7.35 7.00 -4.29
CA ILE A 235 -7.07 5.60 -3.98
C ILE A 235 -5.59 5.35 -3.63
N VAL A 236 -5.35 4.31 -2.83
CA VAL A 236 -4.02 3.76 -2.55
C VAL A 236 -3.92 2.35 -3.14
N ALA A 237 -2.93 2.13 -4.01
CA ALA A 237 -2.62 0.82 -4.56
C ALA A 237 -1.79 -0.01 -3.57
N ASP A 238 -2.35 -1.11 -3.05
CA ASP A 238 -1.77 -1.90 -1.96
C ASP A 238 -1.38 -3.33 -2.41
N GLY A 239 -0.07 -3.57 -2.44
CA GLY A 239 0.53 -4.89 -2.68
C GLY A 239 0.88 -5.19 -4.14
N GLY A 240 1.72 -6.22 -4.33
CA GLY A 240 2.18 -6.72 -5.64
C GLY A 240 3.34 -5.96 -6.27
N ILE A 241 3.80 -4.87 -5.66
CA ILE A 241 4.93 -4.06 -6.14
C ILE A 241 6.24 -4.77 -5.82
N LYS A 242 7.04 -5.04 -6.85
CA LYS A 242 8.34 -5.73 -6.76
C LYS A 242 9.50 -4.81 -7.14
N TRP A 243 9.22 -3.82 -7.99
CA TRP A 243 10.21 -2.90 -8.55
C TRP A 243 9.72 -1.46 -8.47
N SER A 244 10.64 -0.49 -8.56
CA SER A 244 10.27 0.93 -8.68
C SER A 244 9.42 1.20 -9.93
N GLY A 245 9.62 0.43 -11.02
CA GLY A 245 8.76 0.49 -12.21
C GLY A 245 7.30 0.10 -11.94
N ASP A 246 7.03 -0.79 -10.98
CA ASP A 246 5.66 -1.15 -10.61
C ASP A 246 4.96 0.01 -9.88
N ILE A 247 5.71 0.88 -9.19
CA ILE A 247 5.18 2.13 -8.63
C ILE A 247 4.71 3.05 -9.77
N VAL A 248 5.54 3.23 -10.82
CA VAL A 248 5.15 4.03 -12.00
C VAL A 248 3.86 3.50 -12.60
N LYS A 249 3.77 2.18 -12.81
CA LYS A 249 2.59 1.52 -13.37
C LYS A 249 1.38 1.65 -12.45
N ALA A 250 1.53 1.50 -11.14
CA ALA A 250 0.44 1.66 -10.18
C ALA A 250 -0.13 3.08 -10.18
N ILE A 251 0.73 4.09 -10.23
CA ILE A 251 0.30 5.50 -10.32
C ILE A 251 -0.36 5.78 -11.67
N ALA A 252 0.25 5.36 -12.78
CA ALA A 252 -0.32 5.55 -14.12
C ALA A 252 -1.66 4.82 -14.31
N ALA A 253 -1.90 3.72 -13.58
CA ALA A 253 -3.17 3.00 -13.56
C ALA A 253 -4.27 3.75 -12.78
N GLY A 254 -3.95 4.85 -12.10
CA GLY A 254 -4.90 5.68 -11.35
C GLY A 254 -4.64 5.73 -9.84
N GLY A 255 -3.60 5.07 -9.33
CA GLY A 255 -3.19 5.19 -7.93
C GLY A 255 -2.72 6.61 -7.59
N ASN A 256 -3.23 7.21 -6.51
CA ASN A 256 -2.69 8.48 -6.00
C ASN A 256 -1.45 8.26 -5.13
N ALA A 257 -1.37 7.10 -4.49
CA ALA A 257 -0.20 6.61 -3.76
C ALA A 257 -0.14 5.08 -3.79
N VAL A 258 1.01 4.54 -3.39
CA VAL A 258 1.24 3.10 -3.24
C VAL A 258 1.50 2.74 -1.78
N MET A 259 1.01 1.58 -1.34
CA MET A 259 1.36 0.98 -0.06
C MET A 259 2.37 -0.15 -0.25
N LEU A 260 3.48 -0.08 0.47
CA LEU A 260 4.61 -0.99 0.31
C LEU A 260 4.86 -1.83 1.58
N GLY A 261 4.88 -3.15 1.40
CA GLY A 261 5.28 -4.11 2.43
C GLY A 261 6.71 -4.62 2.18
N SER A 262 6.85 -5.62 1.30
CA SER A 262 8.10 -6.32 1.01
C SER A 262 9.27 -5.42 0.61
N MET A 263 8.99 -4.33 -0.11
CA MET A 263 10.00 -3.36 -0.54
C MET A 263 10.64 -2.63 0.64
N LEU A 264 9.89 -2.43 1.74
CA LEU A 264 10.37 -1.76 2.95
C LEU A 264 10.80 -2.75 4.04
N ALA A 265 10.21 -3.96 4.05
CA ALA A 265 10.62 -5.04 4.94
C ALA A 265 12.13 -5.28 4.82
N GLY A 266 12.84 -5.47 5.94
CA GLY A 266 14.28 -5.71 5.90
C GLY A 266 15.15 -4.45 5.98
N THR A 267 14.59 -3.26 6.11
CA THR A 267 15.39 -2.05 6.43
C THR A 267 15.70 -1.96 7.92
N ASP A 268 16.65 -1.10 8.27
CA ASP A 268 17.05 -0.82 9.66
C ASP A 268 15.88 -0.42 10.56
N GLU A 269 14.93 0.33 10.00
CA GLU A 269 13.82 0.94 10.73
C GLU A 269 12.62 0.02 10.93
N THR A 270 12.51 -1.09 10.20
CA THR A 270 11.42 -2.04 10.45
C THR A 270 11.59 -2.73 11.80
N PRO A 271 10.51 -3.22 12.44
CA PRO A 271 10.61 -4.03 13.64
C PRO A 271 11.46 -5.29 13.45
N GLY A 272 11.95 -5.83 14.57
CA GLY A 272 12.74 -7.06 14.63
C GLY A 272 14.24 -6.89 14.36
N GLU A 273 15.00 -7.94 14.72
CA GLU A 273 16.45 -7.98 14.64
C GLU A 273 16.97 -8.36 13.24
N VAL A 274 18.20 -7.93 12.95
CA VAL A 274 18.94 -8.40 11.78
C VAL A 274 19.59 -9.74 12.12
N LEU A 275 19.24 -10.78 11.37
CA LEU A 275 19.79 -12.12 11.48
C LEU A 275 20.87 -12.31 10.41
N GLU A 276 22.01 -12.89 10.78
CA GLU A 276 23.08 -13.23 9.84
C GLU A 276 23.16 -14.74 9.66
N ASP A 277 23.17 -15.19 8.41
CA ASP A 277 23.40 -16.58 8.05
C ASP A 277 24.89 -16.89 8.20
N SER A 278 25.24 -17.73 9.17
CA SER A 278 26.63 -18.03 9.52
C SER A 278 27.43 -18.73 8.43
N THR A 279 26.75 -19.32 7.43
CA THR A 279 27.41 -20.02 6.32
C THR A 279 27.69 -19.08 5.15
N THR A 280 26.73 -18.20 4.84
CA THR A 280 26.78 -17.34 3.65
C THR A 280 27.16 -15.89 3.96
N GLY A 281 27.14 -15.49 5.23
CA GLY A 281 27.30 -14.09 5.67
C GLY A 281 26.12 -13.17 5.28
N LYS A 282 25.08 -13.72 4.64
CA LYS A 282 23.91 -12.93 4.21
C LYS A 282 23.06 -12.52 5.41
N LYS A 283 22.61 -11.27 5.40
CA LYS A 283 21.76 -10.70 6.45
C LYS A 283 20.29 -10.69 6.02
N PHE A 284 19.41 -10.94 6.97
CA PHE A 284 17.96 -11.03 6.76
C PHE A 284 17.19 -10.41 7.93
N LYS A 285 15.92 -10.06 7.70
CA LYS A 285 14.93 -9.80 8.76
C LYS A 285 13.67 -10.63 8.54
N ALA A 286 12.94 -10.89 9.63
CA ALA A 286 11.64 -11.55 9.55
C ALA A 286 10.63 -10.71 8.75
N TYR A 287 9.78 -11.37 7.97
CA TYR A 287 8.71 -10.74 7.22
C TYR A 287 7.53 -11.71 7.12
N ARG A 288 6.35 -11.31 7.62
CA ARG A 288 5.19 -12.21 7.71
C ARG A 288 3.88 -11.57 7.34
N GLY A 289 2.95 -12.39 6.88
CA GLY A 289 1.61 -11.95 6.51
C GLY A 289 0.78 -11.75 7.74
N MET A 290 -0.03 -10.69 7.80
CA MET A 290 -0.96 -10.53 8.92
C MET A 290 -2.00 -11.67 9.00
N GLY A 291 -2.18 -12.44 7.92
CA GLY A 291 -3.00 -13.66 7.89
C GLY A 291 -2.21 -14.95 8.14
N SER A 292 -0.94 -14.87 8.54
CA SER A 292 -0.16 -16.03 8.97
C SER A 292 -0.56 -16.47 10.37
N ILE A 293 -0.23 -17.71 10.74
CA ILE A 293 -0.55 -18.25 12.06
C ILE A 293 0.04 -17.38 13.18
N ALA A 294 1.35 -17.10 13.15
CA ALA A 294 1.98 -16.34 14.22
C ALA A 294 1.47 -14.89 14.33
N ALA A 295 1.05 -14.27 13.22
CA ALA A 295 0.43 -12.94 13.29
C ALA A 295 -0.98 -13.01 13.88
N MET A 296 -1.78 -13.98 13.45
CA MET A 296 -3.16 -14.19 13.92
C MET A 296 -3.24 -14.55 15.39
N GLU A 297 -2.30 -15.34 15.91
CA GLU A 297 -2.20 -15.61 17.35
C GLU A 297 -2.01 -14.33 18.19
N ASN A 298 -1.45 -13.28 17.59
CA ASN A 298 -1.12 -12.03 18.26
C ASN A 298 -2.14 -10.90 18.08
N GLY A 299 -3.26 -11.13 17.38
CA GLY A 299 -4.38 -10.17 17.32
C GLY A 299 -4.84 -9.72 15.92
N SER A 300 -4.42 -10.36 14.84
CA SER A 300 -4.85 -10.03 13.47
C SER A 300 -6.02 -10.85 12.93
N LYS A 301 -6.61 -11.77 13.72
CA LYS A 301 -7.66 -12.71 13.26
C LYS A 301 -8.90 -12.03 12.69
N ASP A 302 -9.35 -10.95 13.32
CA ASP A 302 -10.54 -10.17 12.94
C ASP A 302 -10.40 -9.59 11.52
N ARG A 303 -9.18 -9.25 11.09
CA ARG A 303 -8.88 -8.80 9.73
C ARG A 303 -9.31 -9.82 8.67
N TYR A 304 -9.25 -11.11 9.00
CA TYR A 304 -9.54 -12.24 8.10
C TYR A 304 -10.85 -12.95 8.45
N PHE A 305 -11.77 -12.27 9.15
CA PHE A 305 -13.07 -12.84 9.55
C PHE A 305 -12.96 -14.11 10.40
N GLN A 306 -11.83 -14.29 11.10
CA GLN A 306 -11.53 -15.45 11.93
C GLN A 306 -11.47 -15.10 13.43
N GLY A 307 -12.03 -13.95 13.83
CA GLY A 307 -11.99 -13.44 15.22
C GLY A 307 -12.55 -14.41 16.27
N GLU A 308 -13.52 -15.25 15.90
CA GLU A 308 -14.13 -16.24 16.81
C GLU A 308 -13.36 -17.57 16.87
N VAL A 309 -12.34 -17.78 16.02
CA VAL A 309 -11.56 -19.02 15.95
C VAL A 309 -10.51 -19.04 17.07
N LYS A 310 -10.76 -19.88 18.09
CA LYS A 310 -9.89 -20.01 19.27
C LYS A 310 -8.75 -21.00 19.06
N GLU A 311 -8.98 -22.11 18.36
CA GLU A 311 -8.00 -23.18 18.18
C GLU A 311 -7.13 -22.92 16.93
N VAL A 312 -5.80 -22.96 17.11
CA VAL A 312 -4.81 -22.67 16.06
C VAL A 312 -4.92 -23.62 14.87
N ASN A 313 -5.09 -24.92 15.14
CA ASN A 313 -5.25 -25.97 14.13
C ASN A 313 -6.55 -25.85 13.31
N LYS A 314 -7.50 -24.99 13.72
CA LYS A 314 -8.73 -24.69 12.98
C LYS A 314 -8.64 -23.38 12.19
N MET A 315 -7.55 -22.63 12.30
CA MET A 315 -7.33 -21.43 11.51
C MET A 315 -7.01 -21.79 10.07
N VAL A 316 -7.51 -20.99 9.14
CA VAL A 316 -7.21 -21.10 7.72
C VAL A 316 -6.35 -19.88 7.34
N PRO A 317 -5.02 -19.99 7.34
CA PRO A 317 -4.15 -18.85 7.12
C PRO A 317 -4.19 -18.37 5.66
N GLU A 318 -4.25 -17.06 5.50
CA GLU A 318 -4.20 -16.35 4.20
C GLU A 318 -2.89 -15.59 4.00
N GLY A 319 -1.87 -15.94 4.78
CA GLY A 319 -0.51 -15.46 4.62
C GLY A 319 0.53 -16.44 5.15
N ILE A 320 1.78 -16.22 4.77
CA ILE A 320 2.93 -17.04 5.17
C ILE A 320 3.92 -16.24 6.02
N GLU A 321 4.84 -16.97 6.65
CA GLU A 321 5.99 -16.43 7.38
C GLU A 321 7.25 -16.66 6.56
N ALA A 322 8.06 -15.61 6.40
CA ALA A 322 9.26 -15.65 5.61
C ALA A 322 10.36 -14.79 6.25
N ARG A 323 11.53 -14.81 5.61
CA ARG A 323 12.59 -13.83 5.82
C ARG A 323 12.82 -13.07 4.52
N THR A 324 13.20 -11.81 4.61
CA THR A 324 13.62 -11.01 3.47
C THR A 324 15.07 -10.58 3.66
N GLU A 325 15.83 -10.43 2.57
CA GLU A 325 17.19 -9.92 2.64
C GLU A 325 17.21 -8.53 3.29
N TYR A 326 18.23 -8.29 4.11
CA TYR A 326 18.51 -6.99 4.70
C TYR A 326 18.81 -5.97 3.58
N LYS A 327 18.18 -4.79 3.68
CA LYS A 327 18.19 -3.77 2.62
C LYS A 327 18.96 -2.50 2.99
N GLY A 328 19.54 -2.42 4.19
CA GLY A 328 20.17 -1.19 4.68
C GLY A 328 19.15 -0.20 5.23
N THR A 329 19.40 1.09 5.05
CA THR A 329 18.54 2.15 5.58
C THR A 329 17.28 2.33 4.73
N LEU A 330 16.17 2.74 5.35
CA LEU A 330 14.96 3.10 4.62
C LEU A 330 15.21 4.25 3.63
N ALA A 331 16.10 5.18 3.98
CA ALA A 331 16.42 6.33 3.13
C ALA A 331 17.01 5.91 1.79
N ASP A 332 17.93 4.95 1.78
CA ASP A 332 18.55 4.45 0.55
C ASP A 332 17.54 3.70 -0.33
N VAL A 333 16.68 2.88 0.29
CA VAL A 333 15.60 2.17 -0.41
C VAL A 333 14.63 3.17 -1.04
N VAL A 334 14.11 4.12 -0.27
CA VAL A 334 13.17 5.14 -0.77
C VAL A 334 13.81 6.00 -1.85
N PHE A 335 15.10 6.35 -1.73
CA PHE A 335 15.82 7.08 -2.76
C PHE A 335 15.81 6.34 -4.11
N GLN A 336 16.08 5.03 -4.12
CA GLN A 336 16.01 4.22 -5.34
C GLN A 336 14.59 4.12 -5.91
N LEU A 337 13.59 3.95 -5.04
CA LEU A 337 12.18 3.88 -5.46
C LEU A 337 11.71 5.17 -6.14
N ILE A 338 12.01 6.31 -5.52
CA ILE A 338 11.62 7.63 -6.02
C ILE A 338 12.45 8.03 -7.25
N GLY A 339 13.71 7.63 -7.33
CA GLY A 339 14.51 7.77 -8.55
C GLY A 339 13.89 7.03 -9.73
N GLY A 340 13.41 5.79 -9.51
CA GLY A 340 12.69 5.03 -10.53
C GLY A 340 11.36 5.68 -10.95
N LEU A 341 10.59 6.20 -9.98
CA LEU A 341 9.35 6.93 -10.26
C LEU A 341 9.62 8.17 -11.13
N ARG A 342 10.58 9.00 -10.72
CA ARG A 342 11.00 10.22 -11.45
C ARG A 342 11.49 9.90 -12.87
N SER A 343 12.22 8.80 -13.04
CA SER A 343 12.65 8.31 -14.35
C SER A 343 11.46 7.94 -15.24
N GLY A 344 10.51 7.15 -14.73
CA GLY A 344 9.29 6.80 -15.46
C GLY A 344 8.43 8.01 -15.82
N MET A 345 8.32 8.99 -14.93
CA MET A 345 7.67 10.27 -15.19
C MET A 345 8.37 11.06 -16.31
N GLY A 346 9.71 11.06 -16.32
CA GLY A 346 10.51 11.65 -17.40
C GLY A 346 10.24 11.01 -18.77
N TYR A 347 10.21 9.66 -18.84
CA TYR A 347 9.90 8.94 -20.08
C TYR A 347 8.47 9.15 -20.59
N THR A 348 7.52 9.43 -19.69
CA THR A 348 6.11 9.63 -20.03
C THR A 348 5.73 11.10 -20.18
N GLY A 349 6.67 12.04 -20.06
CA GLY A 349 6.37 13.47 -20.14
C GLY A 349 5.47 14.00 -19.02
N SER A 350 5.48 13.34 -17.86
CA SER A 350 4.59 13.64 -16.74
C SER A 350 5.29 14.56 -15.73
N ALA A 351 4.83 15.81 -15.59
CA ALA A 351 5.45 16.77 -14.66
C ALA A 351 5.03 16.54 -13.19
N SER A 352 3.91 15.86 -12.97
CA SER A 352 3.32 15.60 -11.64
C SER A 352 2.68 14.22 -11.56
N ILE A 353 2.35 13.76 -10.35
CA ILE A 353 1.57 12.52 -10.13
C ILE A 353 0.25 12.57 -10.89
N LYS A 354 -0.44 13.72 -10.87
CA LYS A 354 -1.69 13.93 -11.62
C LYS A 354 -1.48 13.76 -13.13
N ASP A 355 -0.41 14.33 -13.68
CA ASP A 355 -0.09 14.14 -15.11
C ASP A 355 0.12 12.67 -15.45
N LEU A 356 0.81 11.91 -14.60
CA LEU A 356 1.07 10.48 -14.83
C LEU A 356 -0.23 9.67 -14.82
N VAL A 357 -1.16 9.97 -13.91
CA VAL A 357 -2.50 9.37 -13.86
C VAL A 357 -3.31 9.69 -15.13
N GLU A 358 -3.29 10.94 -15.58
CA GLU A 358 -4.14 11.40 -16.70
C GLU A 358 -3.56 11.04 -18.09
N LYS A 359 -2.24 11.01 -18.23
CA LYS A 359 -1.54 10.88 -19.52
C LYS A 359 -0.86 9.53 -19.70
N GLY A 360 -0.59 8.81 -18.62
CA GLY A 360 0.07 7.51 -18.67
C GLY A 360 -0.67 6.56 -19.61
N GLN A 361 0.06 5.95 -20.54
CA GLN A 361 -0.48 4.94 -21.45
C GLN A 361 0.28 3.63 -21.29
N PHE A 362 -0.44 2.52 -21.44
CA PHE A 362 0.12 1.18 -21.34
C PHE A 362 0.15 0.50 -22.70
N ILE A 363 1.13 -0.37 -22.88
CA ILE A 363 1.12 -1.42 -23.88
C ILE A 363 1.09 -2.78 -23.17
N GLN A 364 0.19 -3.66 -23.59
CA GLN A 364 0.16 -5.03 -23.08
C GLN A 364 1.28 -5.84 -23.75
N ILE A 365 1.97 -6.65 -22.96
CA ILE A 365 3.05 -7.50 -23.41
C ILE A 365 2.69 -8.98 -23.18
N THR A 366 3.47 -9.86 -23.83
CA THR A 366 3.45 -11.30 -23.54
C THR A 366 4.58 -11.65 -22.58
N ASN A 367 4.63 -12.90 -22.12
CA ASN A 367 5.75 -13.39 -21.30
C ASN A 367 7.12 -13.26 -21.99
N ALA A 368 7.17 -13.33 -23.33
CA ALA A 368 8.41 -13.08 -24.08
C ALA A 368 8.88 -11.62 -23.92
N GLY A 369 7.93 -10.66 -23.93
CA GLY A 369 8.24 -9.25 -23.65
C GLY A 369 8.68 -9.02 -22.21
N LEU A 370 8.18 -9.80 -21.25
CA LEU A 370 8.64 -9.72 -19.86
C LEU A 370 10.08 -10.22 -19.72
N ILE A 371 10.40 -11.35 -20.36
CA ILE A 371 11.78 -11.87 -20.40
C ILE A 371 12.71 -10.84 -21.06
N GLU A 372 12.29 -10.23 -22.17
CA GLU A 372 13.03 -9.15 -22.84
C GLU A 372 13.23 -7.91 -21.94
N SER A 373 12.26 -7.60 -21.08
CA SER A 373 12.31 -6.43 -20.20
C SER A 373 13.36 -6.54 -19.08
N HIS A 374 13.63 -7.76 -18.62
CA HIS A 374 14.67 -8.04 -17.64
C HIS A 374 16.03 -8.24 -18.34
N PRO A 375 17.19 -8.02 -17.66
CA PRO A 375 18.48 -8.46 -18.18
C PRO A 375 18.44 -9.95 -18.55
N HIS A 376 18.75 -10.24 -19.82
CA HIS A 376 18.74 -11.58 -20.39
C HIS A 376 20.07 -11.85 -21.11
N ASP A 377 20.43 -13.12 -21.23
CA ASP A 377 21.64 -13.59 -21.92
C ASP A 377 22.97 -13.02 -21.37
N VAL A 378 23.00 -12.69 -20.07
CA VAL A 378 24.18 -12.18 -19.35
C VAL A 378 24.30 -12.75 -17.94
N GLU A 379 25.51 -12.80 -17.40
CA GLU A 379 25.76 -13.10 -16.00
C GLU A 379 25.96 -11.78 -15.22
N ILE A 380 25.15 -11.56 -14.18
CA ILE A 380 25.27 -10.39 -13.31
C ILE A 380 26.50 -10.58 -12.42
N THR A 381 27.53 -9.75 -12.64
CA THR A 381 28.77 -9.79 -11.85
C THR A 381 28.75 -8.87 -10.63
N VAL A 382 27.89 -7.84 -10.65
CA VAL A 382 27.70 -6.87 -9.56
C VAL A 382 26.22 -6.56 -9.43
N ALA A 383 25.65 -6.72 -8.24
CA ALA A 383 24.26 -6.38 -7.98
C ALA A 383 24.04 -4.86 -8.02
N ALA A 384 23.03 -4.41 -8.79
CA ALA A 384 22.60 -3.03 -8.78
C ALA A 384 21.78 -2.74 -7.51
N PRO A 385 21.82 -1.51 -6.96
CA PRO A 385 21.10 -1.16 -5.73
C PRO A 385 19.57 -1.26 -5.87
N ASN A 386 19.04 -1.25 -7.10
CA ASN A 386 17.61 -1.25 -7.42
C ASN A 386 17.15 -2.47 -8.23
N TYR A 387 18.02 -3.46 -8.46
CA TYR A 387 17.71 -4.65 -9.25
C TYR A 387 18.40 -5.88 -8.65
N LYS A 388 17.62 -6.88 -8.24
CA LYS A 388 18.10 -8.04 -7.48
C LYS A 388 17.57 -9.37 -7.98
#